data_AF-A0A532U9I6-F1
#
_entry.id   AF-A0A532U9I6-F1
#
_cell.length_a   1.000
_cell.length_b   1.000
_cell.length_c   1.000
_cell.angle_alpha   90.00
_cell.angle_beta   90.00
_cell.angle_gamma   90.00
#
_symmetry.space_group_name_H-M   'P 1'
#
loop_
_entity.id
_entity.type
_entity.pdbx_description
1 polymer ?
#
loop_
_entity_poly.entity_id
_entity_poly.type
_entity_poly.pdbx_seq_one_letter_code
_entity_poly.pdbx_strand_id
1 'polypeptide(L)'
;MRREKVSRVEEYEDMGGGYAHEDQVQLPPHEMSLFIDELEDLICTGVRVPLTAKAVVDQEQCLDTLQVLRANWPWEMLEAKRILSQEGEVLERAEVEAEEIRQRAERQAAVILDQSQLVKMAEVRAQEVLEAAEQEATQLLQRAEQDVRDVYLGLERELELLLRDIKGLVAARLGRLRS
;
A
#
# COMPACT_ATOMS: atom_id res chain seq x y z
N MET A 1 -24.26 -22.12 27.35
CA MET A 1 -22.88 -21.99 26.83
C MET A 1 -22.98 -21.43 25.41
N ARG A 2 -23.09 -20.11 25.28
CA ARG A 2 -23.15 -19.38 24.00
C ARG A 2 -21.76 -18.76 23.79
N ARG A 3 -21.06 -19.14 22.74
CA ARG A 3 -19.98 -18.35 22.17
C ARG A 3 -20.17 -18.32 20.66
N GLU A 4 -20.70 -17.19 20.21
CA GLU A 4 -20.69 -16.76 18.82
C GLU A 4 -19.29 -16.28 18.42
N LYS A 5 -18.89 -16.73 17.23
CA LYS A 5 -18.24 -15.99 16.14
C LYS A 5 -17.34 -14.79 16.52
N VAL A 6 -16.02 -14.99 16.46
CA VAL A 6 -15.01 -14.11 15.85
C VAL A 6 -13.84 -15.06 15.54
N SER A 7 -13.42 -15.31 14.30
CA SER A 7 -12.58 -14.38 13.53
C SER A 7 -12.56 -14.83 12.08
N ARG A 8 -13.10 -13.98 11.20
CA ARG A 8 -13.01 -14.10 9.75
C ARG A 8 -11.88 -13.19 9.29
N VAL A 9 -10.64 -13.63 9.50
CA VAL A 9 -9.42 -12.92 9.05
C VAL A 9 -8.41 -13.93 8.55
N GLU A 10 -8.80 -14.78 7.60
CA GLU A 10 -7.90 -15.57 6.76
C GLU A 10 -8.60 -15.79 5.41
N GLU A 11 -8.71 -14.73 4.61
CA GLU A 11 -9.20 -14.80 3.22
C GLU A 11 -8.88 -13.47 2.50
N TYR A 12 -7.60 -13.09 2.45
CA TYR A 12 -7.14 -11.93 1.66
C TYR A 12 -5.76 -12.13 1.02
N GLU A 13 -5.31 -13.38 0.88
CA GLU A 13 -4.11 -13.70 0.11
C GLU A 13 -4.49 -14.77 -0.91
N ASP A 14 -4.81 -14.28 -2.11
CA ASP A 14 -4.49 -14.83 -3.43
C ASP A 14 -5.58 -14.45 -4.45
N MET A 15 -5.76 -13.14 -4.62
CA MET A 15 -6.46 -12.56 -5.79
C MET A 15 -5.46 -12.40 -6.95
N GLY A 16 -4.57 -13.37 -7.13
CA GLY A 16 -3.70 -13.54 -8.29
C GLY A 16 -4.38 -14.39 -9.37
N GLY A 17 -5.53 -13.94 -9.86
CA GLY A 17 -6.32 -14.70 -10.84
C GLY A 17 -7.20 -13.82 -11.71
N GLY A 18 -6.77 -12.59 -11.98
CA GLY A 18 -7.53 -11.60 -12.72
C GLY A 18 -7.00 -11.38 -14.13
N TYR A 19 -6.93 -12.43 -14.96
CA TYR A 19 -7.02 -12.29 -16.41
C TYR A 19 -7.85 -13.46 -16.91
N ALA A 20 -9.17 -13.25 -16.89
CA ALA A 20 -10.09 -14.07 -17.64
C ALA A 20 -9.50 -14.26 -19.04
N HIS A 21 -9.40 -15.52 -19.44
CA HIS A 21 -9.02 -15.94 -20.77
C HIS A 21 -9.58 -14.98 -21.80
N GLU A 22 -8.67 -14.47 -22.65
CA GLU A 22 -8.92 -14.01 -24.01
C GLU A 22 -10.36 -14.25 -24.43
N ASP A 23 -11.25 -13.29 -24.17
CA ASP A 23 -12.37 -13.06 -25.07
C ASP A 23 -11.70 -12.63 -26.36
N GLN A 24 -11.31 -13.63 -27.16
CA GLN A 24 -11.06 -13.44 -28.57
C GLN A 24 -12.29 -12.69 -29.05
N VAL A 25 -12.12 -11.40 -29.33
CA VAL A 25 -13.13 -10.61 -30.01
C VAL A 25 -13.28 -11.31 -31.35
N GLN A 26 -14.18 -12.28 -31.38
CA GLN A 26 -14.58 -13.02 -32.56
C GLN A 26 -15.35 -11.99 -33.35
N LEU A 27 -14.63 -11.17 -34.11
CA LEU A 27 -15.22 -10.32 -35.11
C LEU A 27 -16.07 -11.26 -35.97
N PRO A 28 -17.37 -10.99 -36.13
CA PRO A 28 -18.20 -11.81 -36.98
C PRO A 28 -17.52 -11.89 -38.37
N PRO A 29 -17.60 -13.05 -39.06
CA PRO A 29 -17.06 -13.17 -40.41
C PRO A 29 -17.52 -11.95 -41.23
N HIS A 30 -16.62 -11.36 -42.01
CA HIS A 30 -16.97 -10.23 -42.87
C HIS A 30 -17.93 -10.71 -43.98
N GLU A 31 -19.21 -10.87 -43.64
CA GLU A 31 -20.29 -11.26 -44.56
C GLU A 31 -20.33 -10.30 -45.76
N MET A 32 -20.00 -9.03 -45.52
CA MET A 32 -19.80 -8.01 -46.53
C MET A 32 -18.74 -8.35 -47.60
N SER A 33 -17.60 -8.98 -47.23
CA SER A 33 -16.58 -9.41 -48.20
C SER A 33 -17.15 -10.47 -49.12
N LEU A 34 -17.87 -11.44 -48.56
CA LEU A 34 -18.45 -12.55 -49.30
C LEU A 34 -19.46 -12.08 -50.35
N PHE A 35 -20.30 -11.09 -50.01
CA PHE A 35 -21.26 -10.53 -50.98
C PHE A 35 -20.59 -9.67 -52.06
N ILE A 36 -19.46 -9.01 -51.75
CA ILE A 36 -18.66 -8.29 -52.76
C ILE A 36 -17.98 -9.30 -53.68
N ASP A 37 -17.38 -10.36 -53.13
CA ASP A 37 -16.73 -11.44 -53.87
C ASP A 37 -17.75 -12.17 -54.78
N GLU A 38 -18.97 -12.42 -54.29
CA GLU A 38 -20.06 -13.02 -55.07
C GLU A 38 -20.52 -12.12 -56.23
N LEU A 39 -20.59 -10.80 -55.99
CA LEU A 39 -20.93 -9.83 -57.04
C LEU A 39 -19.79 -9.68 -58.06
N GLU A 40 -18.54 -9.77 -57.62
CA GLU A 40 -17.35 -9.79 -58.48
C GLU A 40 -17.32 -11.05 -59.34
N ASP A 41 -17.63 -12.22 -58.76
CA ASP A 41 -17.73 -13.49 -59.47
C ASP A 41 -18.85 -13.48 -60.51
N LEU A 42 -20.03 -12.92 -60.19
CA LEU A 42 -21.13 -12.72 -61.14
C LEU A 42 -20.70 -11.84 -62.34
N ILE A 43 -19.89 -10.82 -62.09
CA ILE A 43 -19.37 -9.93 -63.15
C ILE A 43 -18.29 -10.65 -63.97
N CYS A 44 -17.42 -11.44 -63.33
CA CYS A 44 -16.31 -12.15 -63.96
C CYS A 44 -16.77 -13.37 -64.78
N THR A 45 -17.83 -14.07 -64.35
CA THR A 45 -18.41 -15.23 -65.03
C THR A 45 -19.36 -14.86 -66.18
N GLY A 46 -19.72 -13.58 -66.30
CA GLY A 46 -20.55 -13.07 -67.38
C GLY A 46 -20.00 -13.35 -68.78
N VAL A 47 -20.90 -13.59 -69.73
CA VAL A 47 -20.52 -13.89 -71.12
C VAL A 47 -19.91 -12.65 -71.76
N ARG A 48 -18.61 -12.68 -72.05
CA ARG A 48 -17.91 -11.57 -72.70
C ARG A 48 -18.35 -11.42 -74.15
N VAL A 49 -18.65 -10.19 -74.55
CA VAL A 49 -19.03 -9.86 -75.93
C VAL A 49 -17.76 -9.66 -76.78
N PRO A 50 -17.54 -10.44 -77.86
CA PRO A 50 -16.35 -10.33 -78.71
C PRO A 50 -16.12 -8.91 -79.22
N LEU A 51 -14.86 -8.47 -79.28
CA LEU A 51 -14.44 -7.13 -79.71
C LEU A 51 -14.93 -5.97 -78.83
N THR A 52 -15.45 -6.23 -77.63
CA THR A 52 -15.84 -5.18 -76.66
C THR A 52 -15.32 -5.48 -75.26
N ALA A 53 -15.30 -4.45 -74.39
CA ALA A 53 -15.03 -4.59 -72.96
C ALA A 53 -16.29 -4.96 -72.13
N LYS A 54 -17.41 -5.32 -72.78
CA LYS A 54 -18.69 -5.57 -72.11
C LYS A 54 -18.88 -7.05 -71.82
N ALA A 55 -19.42 -7.34 -70.64
CA ALA A 55 -19.89 -8.67 -70.25
C ALA A 55 -21.42 -8.65 -70.11
N VAL A 56 -22.07 -9.73 -70.53
CA VAL A 56 -23.49 -9.98 -70.28
C VAL A 56 -23.59 -10.72 -68.96
N VAL A 57 -24.27 -10.10 -68.00
CA VAL A 57 -24.46 -10.62 -66.65
C VAL A 57 -25.96 -10.73 -66.35
N ASP A 58 -26.32 -11.63 -65.44
CA ASP A 58 -27.68 -11.71 -64.92
C ASP A 58 -27.97 -10.46 -64.08
N GLN A 59 -28.80 -9.58 -64.63
CA GLN A 59 -29.15 -8.32 -64.00
C GLN A 59 -29.94 -8.51 -62.70
N GLU A 60 -30.78 -9.53 -62.61
CA GLU A 60 -31.63 -9.79 -61.44
C GLU A 60 -30.77 -10.24 -60.26
N GLN A 61 -29.88 -11.21 -60.49
CA GLN A 61 -28.94 -11.69 -59.46
C GLN A 61 -27.99 -10.58 -58.99
N CYS A 62 -27.43 -9.77 -59.90
CA CYS A 62 -26.56 -8.66 -59.52
C CYS A 62 -27.29 -7.61 -58.67
N LEU A 63 -28.57 -7.31 -58.99
CA LEU A 63 -29.36 -6.33 -58.27
C LEU A 63 -29.81 -6.83 -56.90
N ASP A 64 -30.11 -8.12 -56.76
CA ASP A 64 -30.48 -8.75 -55.49
C ASP A 64 -29.28 -8.77 -54.52
N THR A 65 -28.11 -9.19 -54.98
CA THR A 65 -26.87 -9.14 -54.18
C THR A 65 -26.53 -7.69 -53.78
N LEU A 66 -26.74 -6.71 -54.68
CA LEU A 66 -26.58 -5.28 -54.36
C LEU A 66 -27.59 -4.76 -53.33
N GLN A 67 -28.83 -5.27 -53.32
CA GLN A 67 -29.83 -4.91 -52.32
C GLN A 67 -29.48 -5.45 -50.94
N VAL A 68 -29.04 -6.71 -50.87
CA VAL A 68 -28.57 -7.34 -49.63
C VAL A 68 -27.36 -6.57 -49.08
N LEU A 69 -26.39 -6.24 -49.93
CA LEU A 69 -25.26 -5.38 -49.58
C LEU A 69 -25.73 -4.02 -49.05
N ARG A 70 -26.66 -3.34 -49.74
CA ARG A 70 -27.13 -2.02 -49.31
C ARG A 70 -27.92 -2.06 -47.99
N ALA A 71 -28.65 -3.12 -47.73
CA ALA A 71 -29.38 -3.30 -46.48
C ALA A 71 -28.44 -3.57 -45.30
N ASN A 72 -27.34 -4.30 -45.54
CA ASN A 72 -26.40 -4.71 -44.50
C ASN A 72 -25.25 -3.70 -44.25
N TRP A 73 -24.84 -2.96 -45.28
CA TRP A 73 -23.76 -1.97 -45.23
C TRP A 73 -23.80 -0.97 -44.05
N PRO A 74 -24.97 -0.38 -43.69
CA PRO A 74 -25.00 0.65 -42.66
C PRO A 74 -24.78 0.10 -41.25
N TRP A 75 -25.21 -1.14 -40.96
CA TRP A 75 -25.21 -1.67 -39.60
C TRP A 75 -23.82 -2.18 -39.20
N GLU A 76 -23.10 -2.85 -40.10
CA GLU A 76 -21.73 -3.35 -39.86
C GLU A 76 -20.76 -2.18 -39.60
N MET A 77 -20.91 -1.08 -40.36
CA MET A 77 -20.12 0.14 -40.15
C MET A 77 -20.45 0.82 -38.81
N LEU A 78 -21.71 0.75 -38.36
CA LEU A 78 -22.13 1.28 -37.07
C LEU A 78 -21.53 0.45 -35.92
N GLU A 79 -21.52 -0.87 -36.09
CA GLU A 79 -20.99 -1.82 -35.12
C GLU A 79 -19.47 -1.69 -34.95
N ALA A 80 -18.73 -1.57 -36.06
CA ALA A 80 -17.30 -1.30 -36.01
C ALA A 80 -16.98 0.01 -35.25
N LYS A 81 -17.76 1.08 -35.49
CA LYS A 81 -17.62 2.34 -34.75
C LYS A 81 -17.97 2.19 -33.27
N ARG A 82 -18.99 1.39 -32.94
CA ARG A 82 -19.39 1.09 -31.55
C ARG A 82 -18.26 0.38 -30.80
N ILE A 83 -17.67 -0.65 -31.40
CA ILE A 83 -16.56 -1.40 -30.82
C ILE A 83 -15.36 -0.49 -30.57
N LEU A 84 -14.94 0.30 -31.57
CA LEU A 84 -13.83 1.24 -31.42
C LEU A 84 -14.08 2.29 -30.32
N SER A 85 -15.31 2.78 -30.19
CA SER A 85 -15.69 3.70 -29.11
C SER A 85 -15.60 3.03 -27.74
N GLN A 86 -16.02 1.76 -27.64
CA GLN A 86 -15.97 1.00 -26.38
C GLN A 86 -14.54 0.70 -25.95
N GLU A 87 -13.64 0.39 -26.88
CA GLU A 87 -12.21 0.22 -26.57
C GLU A 87 -11.61 1.50 -25.97
N GLY A 88 -11.93 2.66 -26.54
CA GLY A 88 -11.50 3.95 -26.00
C GLY A 88 -12.01 4.20 -24.56
N GLU A 89 -13.29 3.93 -24.31
CA GLU A 89 -13.88 4.08 -22.97
C GLU A 89 -13.31 3.08 -21.95
N VAL A 90 -12.96 1.87 -22.37
CA VAL A 90 -12.33 0.88 -21.49
C VAL A 90 -10.91 1.32 -21.13
N LEU A 91 -10.14 1.80 -22.12
CA LEU A 91 -8.78 2.27 -21.90
C LEU A 91 -8.75 3.48 -20.95
N GLU A 92 -9.62 4.47 -21.20
CA GLU A 92 -9.71 5.66 -20.35
C GLU A 92 -10.09 5.32 -18.91
N ARG A 93 -11.06 4.42 -18.71
CA ARG A 93 -11.42 3.94 -17.37
C ARG A 93 -10.27 3.21 -16.68
N ALA A 94 -9.55 2.36 -17.40
CA ALA A 94 -8.39 1.66 -16.86
C ALA A 94 -7.26 2.62 -16.47
N GLU A 95 -7.01 3.67 -17.27
CA GLU A 95 -6.03 4.71 -16.93
C GLU A 95 -6.42 5.49 -15.67
N VAL A 96 -7.69 5.89 -15.56
CA VAL A 96 -8.20 6.59 -14.36
C VAL A 96 -8.11 5.69 -13.13
N GLU A 97 -8.51 4.42 -13.23
CA GLU A 97 -8.45 3.49 -12.11
C GLU A 97 -7.00 3.20 -11.68
N ALA A 98 -6.08 3.02 -12.64
CA ALA A 98 -4.66 2.84 -12.35
C ALA A 98 -4.07 4.06 -11.64
N GLU A 99 -4.44 5.27 -12.07
CA GLU A 99 -4.04 6.52 -11.44
C GLU A 99 -4.56 6.60 -10.00
N GLU A 100 -5.83 6.27 -9.77
CA GLU A 100 -6.42 6.26 -8.43
C GLU A 100 -5.75 5.25 -7.49
N ILE A 101 -5.44 4.04 -8.00
CA ILE A 101 -4.71 3.02 -7.25
C ILE A 101 -3.32 3.53 -6.88
N ARG A 102 -2.59 4.13 -7.84
CA ARG A 102 -1.24 4.66 -7.61
C ARG A 102 -1.27 5.75 -6.53
N GLN A 103 -2.18 6.71 -6.64
CA GLN A 103 -2.32 7.77 -5.64
C GLN A 103 -2.71 7.24 -4.26
N ARG A 104 -3.56 6.21 -4.19
CA ARG A 104 -3.93 5.58 -2.92
C ARG A 104 -2.73 4.89 -2.27
N ALA A 105 -1.93 4.16 -3.05
CA ALA A 105 -0.72 3.51 -2.58
C ALA A 105 0.32 4.52 -2.09
N GLU A 106 0.54 5.61 -2.82
CA GLU A 106 1.44 6.70 -2.41
C GLU A 106 1.02 7.33 -1.08
N ARG A 107 -0.28 7.63 -0.92
CA ARG A 107 -0.82 8.16 0.34
C ARG A 107 -0.62 7.19 1.51
N GLN A 108 -0.87 5.89 1.30
CA GLN A 108 -0.66 4.88 2.32
C GLN A 108 0.82 4.74 2.71
N ALA A 109 1.71 4.73 1.72
CA ALA A 109 3.15 4.69 1.95
C ALA A 109 3.64 5.89 2.77
N ALA A 110 3.16 7.09 2.46
CA ALA A 110 3.49 8.30 3.22
C ALA A 110 3.05 8.20 4.69
N VAL A 111 1.85 7.69 4.96
CA VAL A 111 1.35 7.48 6.33
C VAL A 111 2.20 6.47 7.10
N ILE A 112 2.58 5.35 6.47
CA ILE A 112 3.40 4.32 7.12
C ILE A 112 4.80 4.87 7.44
N LEU A 113 5.40 5.64 6.53
CA LEU A 113 6.70 6.26 6.75
C LEU A 113 6.65 7.27 7.90
N ASP A 114 5.63 8.12 7.95
CA ASP A 114 5.43 9.10 9.03
C ASP A 114 5.26 8.40 10.38
N GLN A 115 4.40 7.37 10.45
CA GLN A 115 4.24 6.54 11.65
C GLN A 115 5.55 5.87 12.07
N SER A 116 6.32 5.33 11.11
CA SER A 116 7.61 4.70 11.40
C SER A 116 8.62 5.70 11.95
N GLN A 117 8.67 6.92 11.40
CA GLN A 117 9.53 7.99 11.92
C GLN A 117 9.12 8.39 13.33
N LEU A 118 7.82 8.55 13.58
CA LEU A 118 7.29 8.89 14.91
C LEU A 118 7.66 7.82 15.94
N VAL A 119 7.51 6.54 15.60
CA VAL A 119 7.89 5.41 16.48
C VAL A 119 9.38 5.44 16.78
N LYS A 120 10.24 5.59 15.76
CA LYS A 120 11.70 5.68 15.96
C LYS A 120 12.09 6.85 16.85
N MET A 121 11.45 8.01 16.66
CA MET A 121 11.69 9.18 17.52
C MET A 121 11.25 8.92 18.96
N ALA A 122 10.10 8.26 19.15
CA ALA A 122 9.61 7.89 20.48
C ALA A 122 10.54 6.89 21.17
N GLU A 123 11.08 5.90 20.44
CA GLU A 123 12.06 4.94 20.96
C GLU A 123 13.35 5.62 21.40
N VAL A 124 13.92 6.50 20.57
CA VAL A 124 15.11 7.30 20.93
C VAL A 124 14.83 8.13 22.17
N ARG A 125 13.68 8.81 22.23
CA ARG A 125 13.33 9.63 23.39
C ARG A 125 13.13 8.79 24.66
N ALA A 126 12.53 7.61 24.54
CA ALA A 126 12.37 6.69 25.65
C ALA A 126 13.73 6.23 26.19
N GLN A 127 14.66 5.90 25.29
CA GLN A 127 16.03 5.52 25.66
C GLN A 127 16.76 6.65 26.38
N GLU A 128 16.68 7.89 25.88
CA GLU A 128 17.25 9.07 26.56
C GLU A 128 16.66 9.26 27.97
N VAL A 129 15.36 9.07 28.13
CA VAL A 129 14.69 9.19 29.44
C VAL A 129 15.15 8.10 30.39
N LEU A 130 15.30 6.85 29.91
CA LEU A 130 15.82 5.75 30.72
C LEU A 130 17.26 6.01 31.16
N GLU A 131 18.12 6.42 30.24
CA GLU A 131 19.52 6.74 30.56
C GLU A 131 19.63 7.89 31.56
N ALA A 132 18.82 8.94 31.40
CA ALA A 132 18.78 10.03 32.35
C ALA A 132 18.30 9.57 33.74
N ALA A 133 17.27 8.73 33.79
CA ALA A 133 16.74 8.18 35.04
C ALA A 133 17.76 7.27 35.75
N GLU A 134 18.49 6.43 35.00
CA GLU A 134 19.55 5.58 35.54
C GLU A 134 20.72 6.41 36.09
N GLN A 135 21.13 7.47 35.38
CA GLN A 135 22.15 8.40 35.85
C GLN A 135 21.71 9.12 37.12
N GLU A 136 20.47 9.62 37.16
CA GLU A 136 19.91 10.29 38.34
C GLU A 136 19.82 9.33 39.54
N ALA A 137 19.34 8.11 39.33
CA ALA A 137 19.28 7.08 40.38
C ALA A 137 20.68 6.76 40.93
N THR A 138 21.67 6.63 40.05
CA THR A 138 23.07 6.39 40.45
C THR A 138 23.62 7.55 41.29
N GLN A 139 23.37 8.79 40.86
CA GLN A 139 23.77 9.98 41.61
C GLN A 139 23.08 10.07 42.97
N LEU A 140 21.78 9.73 43.03
CA LEU A 140 21.03 9.72 44.28
C LEU A 140 21.58 8.69 45.26
N LEU A 141 21.91 7.48 44.79
CA LEU A 141 22.53 6.44 45.62
C LEU A 141 23.89 6.90 46.15
N GLN A 142 24.75 7.47 45.31
CA GLN A 142 26.05 7.99 45.73
C GLN A 142 25.92 9.09 46.78
N ARG A 143 24.97 10.01 46.60
CA ARG A 143 24.70 11.06 47.59
C ARG A 143 24.20 10.47 48.91
N ALA A 144 23.27 9.52 48.87
CA ALA A 144 22.77 8.86 50.07
C ALA A 144 23.88 8.11 50.82
N GLU A 145 24.78 7.41 50.11
CA GLU A 145 25.95 6.77 50.72
C GLU A 145 26.91 7.78 51.37
N GLN A 146 27.11 8.92 50.72
CA GLN A 146 27.93 10.00 51.26
C GLN A 146 27.28 10.62 52.51
N ASP A 147 25.99 10.92 52.46
CA ASP A 147 25.24 11.49 53.59
C ASP A 147 25.28 10.56 54.80
N VAL A 148 25.08 9.26 54.60
CA VAL A 148 25.18 8.26 55.67
C VAL A 148 26.58 8.26 56.28
N ARG A 149 27.62 8.30 55.45
CA ARG A 149 29.02 8.35 55.91
C ARG A 149 29.31 9.61 56.73
N ASP A 150 28.81 10.76 56.27
CA ASP A 150 28.99 12.04 56.97
C ASP A 150 28.29 12.03 58.33
N VAL A 151 27.09 11.45 58.43
CA VAL A 151 26.38 11.24 59.70
C VAL A 151 27.19 10.34 60.64
N TYR A 152 27.71 9.21 60.16
CA TYR A 152 28.55 8.32 60.98
C TYR A 152 29.80 9.02 61.51
N LEU A 153 30.52 9.75 60.66
CA LEU A 153 31.72 10.49 61.06
C LEU A 153 31.41 11.67 62.01
N GLY A 154 30.21 12.25 61.91
CA GLY A 154 29.73 13.24 62.87
C GLY A 154 29.51 12.64 64.25
N LEU A 155 28.78 11.51 64.31
CA LEU A 155 28.51 10.78 65.55
C LEU A 155 29.80 10.30 66.23
N GLU A 156 30.76 9.78 65.46
CA GLU A 156 32.05 9.33 66.01
C GLU A 156 32.80 10.49 66.67
N ARG A 157 32.86 11.65 66.02
CA ARG A 157 33.48 12.87 66.58
C ARG A 157 32.78 13.35 67.85
N GLU A 158 31.44 13.35 67.87
CA GLU A 158 30.69 13.72 69.08
C GLU A 158 30.97 12.78 70.25
N LEU A 159 31.00 11.48 70.01
CA LEU A 159 31.32 10.48 71.02
C LEU A 159 32.75 10.62 71.55
N GLU A 160 33.73 10.90 70.68
CA GLU A 160 35.11 11.17 71.09
C GLU A 160 35.23 12.41 71.99
N LEU A 161 34.52 13.49 71.65
CA LEU A 161 34.49 14.71 72.47
C LEU A 161 33.87 14.45 73.83
N LEU A 162 32.70 13.79 73.88
CA LEU A 162 32.05 13.43 75.15
C LEU A 162 32.94 12.55 76.03
N LEU A 163 33.61 11.56 75.44
CA LEU A 163 34.51 10.68 76.16
C LEU A 163 35.75 11.41 76.68
N ARG A 164 36.28 12.37 75.92
CA ARG A 164 37.36 13.26 76.36
C ARG A 164 36.92 14.15 77.53
N ASP A 165 35.73 14.73 77.46
CA ASP A 165 35.18 15.58 78.51
C ASP A 165 34.97 14.79 79.82
N ILE A 166 34.38 13.60 79.74
CA ILE A 166 34.20 12.71 80.89
C ILE A 166 35.56 12.35 81.51
N LYS A 167 36.55 11.96 80.70
CA LYS A 167 37.92 11.67 81.19
C LYS A 167 38.53 12.88 81.90
N GLY A 168 38.37 14.08 81.35
CA GLY A 168 38.83 15.33 81.95
C GLY A 168 38.18 15.61 83.31
N LEU A 169 36.86 15.42 83.41
CA LEU A 169 36.10 15.60 84.66
C LEU A 169 36.55 14.61 85.75
N VAL A 170 36.76 13.34 85.39
CA VAL A 170 37.23 12.32 86.33
C VAL A 170 38.64 12.66 86.83
N ALA A 171 39.56 13.01 85.94
CA ALA A 171 40.92 13.40 86.32
C ALA A 171 40.94 14.62 87.26
N ALA A 172 40.12 15.64 86.98
CA ALA A 172 39.99 16.82 87.83
C ALA A 172 39.41 16.50 89.22
N ARG A 173 38.48 15.53 89.31
CA ARG A 173 37.91 15.08 90.60
C ARG A 173 38.93 14.27 91.41
N LEU A 174 39.70 13.40 90.77
CA LEU A 174 40.75 12.62 91.43
C LEU A 174 41.91 13.50 91.92
N GLY A 175 42.28 14.54 91.16
CA GLY A 175 43.30 15.50 91.57
C GLY A 175 42.94 16.24 92.87
N ARG A 176 41.66 16.64 93.02
CA ARG A 176 41.15 17.31 94.24
C ARG A 176 41.07 16.42 95.48
N LEU A 177 41.07 15.09 95.33
CA LEU A 177 41.05 14.15 96.46
C LEU A 177 42.45 13.77 96.95
N ARG A 178 43.50 14.10 96.18
CA ARG A 178 44.91 13.83 96.51
C ARG A 178 45.67 15.06 97.05
N SER A 179 45.09 16.26 96.92
CA SER A 179 45.56 17.51 97.54
C SER A 179 44.92 17.70 98.91
#